data_AF-A0A160DUR5-F1
#
_entry.id   AF-A0A160DUR5-F1
#
_cell.length_a   1.000
_cell.length_b   1.000
_cell.length_c   1.000
_cell.angle_alpha   90.00
_cell.angle_beta   90.00
_cell.angle_gamma   90.00
#
_symmetry.space_group_name_H-M   'P 1'
#
loop_
_entity.id
_entity.type
_entity.pdbx_description
1 polymer ?
#
loop_
_entity_poly.entity_id
_entity_poly.type
_entity_poly.pdbx_seq_one_letter_code
_entity_poly.pdbx_strand_id
1 'polypeptide(L)' 'MSEKKAYPLRISAVVLEAMQRWSDDDLRSLNAQIEYVLRDALRKAGRLKAAPKAEPAVDPTPTED' A
#
# COMPACT_ATOMS: atom_id res chain seq x y z
N MET A 1 -6.00 -6.23 -9.09
CA MET A 1 -5.93 -5.72 -7.70
C MET A 1 -4.66 -6.25 -7.09
N SER A 2 -3.68 -5.40 -6.81
CA SER A 2 -2.45 -5.81 -6.12
C SER A 2 -2.84 -6.48 -4.80
N GLU A 3 -2.39 -7.71 -4.60
CA GLU A 3 -2.74 -8.53 -3.45
C GLU A 3 -2.26 -7.83 -2.16
N LYS A 4 -3.18 -7.55 -1.23
CA LYS A 4 -2.85 -6.97 0.08
C LYS A 4 -2.65 -8.10 1.07
N LYS A 5 -1.45 -8.21 1.62
CA LYS A 5 -1.16 -9.17 2.69
C LYS A 5 -1.49 -8.56 4.05
N ALA A 6 -2.34 -9.23 4.82
CA ALA A 6 -2.58 -8.84 6.21
C ALA A 6 -1.34 -9.15 7.06
N TYR A 7 -0.94 -8.20 7.91
CA TYR A 7 0.21 -8.33 8.80
C TYR A 7 -0.13 -7.74 10.19
N PRO A 8 0.09 -8.47 11.29
CA PRO A 8 -0.14 -7.94 12.63
C PRO A 8 0.92 -6.90 12.99
N LEU A 9 0.52 -5.63 13.06
CA LEU A 9 1.40 -4.51 13.39
C LEU A 9 1.43 -4.29 14.91
N ARG A 10 2.61 -4.44 15.52
CA ARG A 10 2.85 -3.98 16.90
C ARG A 10 3.20 -2.51 16.86
N ILE A 11 2.38 -1.67 17.49
CA ILE A 11 2.51 -0.21 17.49
C ILE A 11 2.16 0.36 18.86
N SER A 12 2.81 1.47 19.22
CA SER A 12 2.44 2.23 20.43
C SER A 12 1.00 2.74 20.34
N ALA A 13 0.24 2.63 21.43
CA ALA A 13 -1.15 3.09 21.50
C ALA A 13 -1.28 4.59 21.17
N VAL A 14 -0.36 5.41 21.68
CA VAL A 14 -0.35 6.87 21.44
C VAL A 14 -0.15 7.19 19.95
N VAL A 15 0.69 6.42 19.27
CA VAL A 15 0.93 6.59 17.82
C VAL A 15 -0.29 6.16 17.02
N LEU A 16 -0.94 5.06 17.40
CA LEU A 16 -2.16 4.58 16.75
C LEU A 16 -3.30 5.60 16.88
N GLU A 17 -3.45 6.20 18.07
CA GLU A 17 -4.45 7.23 18.32
C GLU A 17 -4.21 8.49 17.49
N ALA A 18 -2.97 8.97 17.42
CA ALA A 18 -2.62 10.11 16.57
C ALA A 18 -2.89 9.81 15.08
N MET A 19 -2.61 8.59 14.63
CA MET A 19 -2.88 8.16 13.26
C MET A 19 -4.39 8.07 12.97
N GLN A 20 -5.20 7.62 13.94
CA GLN A 20 -6.65 7.59 13.82
C GLN A 20 -7.23 8.99 13.63
N ARG A 21 -6.85 9.94 14.48
CA ARG A 21 -7.31 11.34 14.36
C ARG A 21 -6.95 11.94 13.01
N TRP A 22 -5.71 11.75 12.55
CA TRP A 22 -5.30 12.22 11.23
C TRP A 22 -6.09 11.54 10.11
N SER A 23 -6.37 10.24 10.23
CA SER A 23 -7.21 9.55 9.23
C SER A 23 -8.64 10.07 9.19
N ASP A 24 -9.20 10.47 10.35
CA ASP A 24 -10.53 11.05 10.45
C ASP A 24 -10.56 12.44 9.80
N ASP A 25 -9.54 13.27 10.04
CA ASP A 25 -9.39 14.60 9.43
C ASP A 25 -9.30 14.52 7.89
N ASP A 26 -8.61 13.51 7.36
CA ASP A 26 -8.44 13.26 5.92
C ASP A 26 -9.61 12.45 5.29
N LEU A 27 -10.66 12.16 6.06
CA LEU A 27 -11.81 11.31 5.66
C LEU A 27 -11.37 9.98 5.03
N ARG A 28 -10.37 9.34 5.63
CA ARG A 28 -9.75 8.11 5.15
C ARG A 28 -9.81 7.01 6.21
N SER A 29 -9.85 5.75 5.78
CA SER A 29 -9.66 4.65 6.73
C SER A 29 -8.24 4.65 7.33
N LEU A 30 -8.16 4.27 8.61
CA LEU A 30 -6.89 4.17 9.33
C LEU A 30 -5.85 3.32 8.57
N ASN A 31 -6.24 2.18 8.01
CA ASN A 31 -5.32 1.33 7.23
C ASN A 31 -4.79 2.04 5.98
N ALA A 32 -5.63 2.80 5.27
CA ALA A 32 -5.19 3.55 4.10
C ALA A 32 -4.32 4.76 4.48
N GLN A 33 -4.50 5.31 5.68
CA GLN A 33 -3.62 6.35 6.21
C GLN A 33 -2.24 5.79 6.57
N ILE A 34 -2.19 4.68 7.32
CA ILE A 34 -0.94 3.99 7.67
C ILE A 34 -0.17 3.62 6.38
N GLU A 35 -0.84 3.02 5.40
CA GLU A 35 -0.21 2.65 4.13
C GLU A 35 0.36 3.86 3.38
N TYR A 36 -0.36 4.99 3.36
CA TYR A 36 0.10 6.20 2.72
C TYR A 36 1.37 6.76 3.37
N VAL A 37 1.36 6.87 4.70
CA VAL A 37 2.51 7.36 5.48
C VAL A 37 3.72 6.45 5.29
N LEU A 38 3.53 5.12 5.34
CA LEU A 38 4.63 4.16 5.14
C LEU A 38 5.21 4.26 3.73
N ARG A 39 4.37 4.33 2.69
CA ARG A 39 4.84 4.49 1.31
C ARG A 39 5.58 5.80 1.11
N ASP A 40 5.07 6.88 1.67
CA ASP A 40 5.71 8.19 1.57
C ASP A 40 7.06 8.21 2.30
N ALA A 41 7.14 7.67 3.52
CA ALA A 41 8.38 7.54 4.27
C ALA A 41 9.42 6.67 3.52
N LEU A 42 9.00 5.54 2.95
CA LEU A 42 9.88 4.68 2.15
C LEU A 42 10.35 5.37 0.87
N ARG A 43 9.50 6.16 0.21
CA ARG A 43 9.88 6.96 -0.97
C ARG A 43 10.90 8.02 -0.60
N LYS A 44 10.64 8.80 0.47
CA LYS A 44 11.55 9.83 0.98
C LYS A 44 12.91 9.25 1.39
N ALA A 45 12.92 8.03 1.92
CA ALA A 45 14.13 7.31 2.27
C ALA A 45 14.83 6.63 1.06
N GLY A 46 14.28 6.71 -0.15
CA GLY A 46 14.79 6.02 -1.34
C GLY A 46 14.72 4.49 -1.26
N ARG A 47 13.86 3.95 -0.39
CA ARG A 47 13.71 2.51 -0.12
C ARG A 47 12.57 1.85 -0.89
N LEU A 48 11.68 2.64 -1.47
CA LEU A 48 10.65 2.13 -2.36
C LEU A 48 11.16 2.15 -3.80
N LYS A 49 11.55 0.99 -4.34
CA LYS A 49 11.84 0.85 -5.77
C LYS A 49 10.54 1.06 -6.56
N ALA A 50 10.59 1.78 -7.67
CA ALA A 50 9.45 1.83 -8.59
C ALA A 50 9.08 0.39 -8.97
N ALA A 51 7.81 0.03 -8.82
CA ALA A 51 7.37 -1.30 -9.24
C ALA A 51 7.71 -1.45 -10.74
N PRO A 52 8.26 -2.60 -11.17
CA PRO A 52 8.36 -2.86 -12.60
C PRO A 52 6.97 -2.70 -13.20
N LYS A 53 6.87 -1.87 -14.24
CA LYS A 53 5.65 -1.69 -15.02
C LYS A 53 5.18 -3.08 -15.38
N ALA A 54 3.98 -3.47 -14.91
CA ALA A 54 3.41 -4.76 -15.28
C ALA A 54 3.45 -4.85 -16.80
N GLU A 55 4.28 -5.73 -17.33
CA GLU A 55 4.28 -6.03 -18.75
C GLU A 55 2.87 -6.52 -19.08
N PRO A 56 2.22 -5.96 -20.11
CA PRO A 56 0.88 -6.40 -20.47
C PRO A 56 0.95 -7.90 -20.75
N ALA A 57 0.10 -8.65 -20.05
CA ALA A 57 -0.08 -10.07 -20.30
C ALA A 57 -0.39 -10.24 -21.78
N VAL A 58 0.56 -10.80 -22.53
CA VAL A 58 0.34 -11.22 -23.90
C VAL A 58 -0.60 -12.42 -23.80
N ASP A 59 -1.87 -12.23 -24.16
CA ASP A 59 -2.80 -13.33 -24.35
C ASP A 59 -2.21 -14.27 -25.42
N PRO A 60 -1.91 -15.55 -25.10
CA PRO A 60 -1.65 -16.51 -26.16
C PRO A 60 -2.97 -16.80 -26.85
N THR A 61 -3.11 -16.33 -28.09
CA THR A 61 -4.19 -16.74 -29.00
C THR A 61 -4.24 -18.27 -29.03
N PRO A 62 -5.41 -18.91 -28.86
CA PRO A 62 -5.50 -20.34 -29.06
C PRO A 62 -5.39 -20.61 -30.56
N THR A 63 -4.36 -21.38 -30.96
CA THR A 63 -4.33 -22.01 -32.28
C THR A 63 -5.43 -23.08 -32.27
N GLU A 64 -6.46 -22.87 -33.07
CA GLU A 64 -7.50 -23.88 -33.35
C GLU A 64 -6.89 -24.99 -34.23
N ASP A 65 -7.06 -26.25 -33.81
CA ASP A 65 -6.96 -27.47 -34.63
C ASP A 65 -8.38 -28.03 -34.86
#